data_AF-A0A2V3J873-F1
#
_entry.id   AF-A0A2V3J873-F1
#
_cell.length_a   1.000
_cell.length_b   1.000
_cell.length_c   1.000
_cell.angle_alpha   90.00
_cell.angle_beta   90.00
_cell.angle_gamma   90.00
#
_symmetry.space_group_name_H-M   'P 1'
#
loop_
_entity.id
_entity.type
_entity.pdbx_description
1 polymer ?
#
loop_
_entity_poly.entity_id
_entity_poly.type
_entity_poly.pdbx_seq_one_letter_code
_entity_poly.pdbx_strand_id
1 'polypeptide(L)' 'MFCYHGGHCMRGKKEIEGIVEKSDVIFCPVDINSHNACRMVKEACKMRNKPCYFLRSSGLSALKKVMSGFEPGYGKIYGG' A
#
# COMPACT_ATOMS: atom_id res chain seq x y z
N MET A 1 -0.43 7.32 -13.94
CA MET A 1 -0.05 5.97 -14.42
C MET A 1 -0.12 5.01 -13.24
N PHE A 2 -0.77 3.85 -13.36
CA PHE A 2 -0.83 2.87 -12.28
C PHE A 2 0.38 1.94 -12.34
N CYS A 3 1.09 1.78 -11.23
CA CYS A 3 2.18 0.84 -11.10
C CYS A 3 1.71 -0.37 -10.30
N TYR A 4 1.88 -1.57 -10.87
CA TYR A 4 1.68 -2.83 -10.16
C TYR A 4 3.05 -3.44 -9.85
N HIS A 5 3.24 -3.82 -8.59
CA HIS A 5 4.39 -4.57 -8.14
C HIS A 5 3.88 -5.83 -7.43
N GLY A 6 4.29 -7.01 -7.89
CA GLY A 6 3.77 -8.29 -7.40
C GLY A 6 4.23 -8.70 -6.00
N GLY A 7 4.76 -7.78 -5.19
CA GLY A 7 5.23 -8.03 -3.83
C GLY A 7 6.53 -8.84 -3.72
N HIS A 8 7.06 -9.34 -4.83
CA HIS A 8 8.34 -10.05 -4.88
C HIS A 8 9.51 -9.08 -4.86
N CYS A 9 9.88 -8.63 -3.65
CA CYS A 9 11.01 -7.73 -3.46
C CYS A 9 12.32 -8.53 -3.40
N MET A 10 12.81 -9.04 -4.54
CA MET A 10 14.12 -9.70 -4.62
C MET A 10 15.27 -8.80 -4.15
N ARG A 11 15.08 -7.46 -4.25
CA ARG A 11 16.03 -6.44 -3.77
C ARG A 11 15.63 -5.83 -2.42
N GLY A 12 14.64 -6.43 -1.75
CA GLY A 12 14.19 -6.07 -0.40
C GLY A 12 13.65 -4.64 -0.27
N LYS A 13 13.90 -4.03 0.91
CA LYS A 13 13.36 -2.74 1.35
C LYS A 13 13.55 -1.58 0.36
N LYS A 14 14.71 -1.52 -0.31
CA LYS A 14 15.06 -0.41 -1.23
C LYS A 14 14.10 -0.28 -2.41
N GLU A 15 13.60 -1.41 -2.90
CA GLU A 15 12.67 -1.41 -4.03
C GLU A 15 11.30 -0.86 -3.62
N ILE A 16 10.79 -1.28 -2.45
CA ILE A 16 9.57 -0.73 -1.86
C ILE A 16 9.72 0.78 -1.64
N GLU A 17 10.82 1.23 -1.05
CA GLU A 17 11.08 2.66 -0.83
C GLU A 17 11.06 3.45 -2.13
N GLY A 18 11.70 2.94 -3.20
CA GLY A 18 11.71 3.58 -4.51
C GLY A 18 10.33 3.64 -5.17
N ILE A 19 9.47 2.63 -4.96
CA ILE A 19 8.08 2.64 -5.45
C ILE A 19 7.27 3.69 -4.68
N VAL A 20 7.38 3.71 -3.34
CA VAL A 20 6.68 4.69 -2.49
C VAL A 20 7.08 6.12 -2.83
N GLU A 21 8.36 6.36 -3.06
CA GLU A 21 8.89 7.68 -3.43
C GLU A 21 8.26 8.24 -4.70
N LYS A 22 8.05 7.38 -5.71
CA LYS A 22 7.52 7.76 -7.03
C LYS A 22 5.99 7.78 -7.11
N SER A 23 5.29 7.40 -6.04
CA SER A 23 3.84 7.22 -6.04
C SER A 23 3.14 8.32 -5.23
N ASP A 24 1.95 8.70 -5.66
CA ASP A 24 1.08 9.64 -4.92
C ASP A 24 0.29 8.94 -3.80
N VAL A 25 -0.12 7.69 -4.06
CA VAL A 25 -0.90 6.85 -3.15
C VAL A 25 -0.50 5.40 -3.32
N ILE A 26 -0.51 4.63 -2.23
CA ILE A 26 -0.22 3.20 -2.24
C ILE A 26 -1.47 2.41 -1.85
N PHE A 27 -1.74 1.34 -2.61
CA PHE A 27 -2.71 0.31 -2.26
C PHE A 27 -1.96 -1.01 -2.05
N CYS A 28 -2.05 -1.56 -0.84
CA CYS A 28 -1.34 -2.76 -0.43
C CYS A 28 -2.34 -3.85 -0.02
N PRO A 29 -2.74 -4.75 -0.95
CA PRO A 29 -3.60 -5.87 -0.60
C PRO A 29 -2.87 -6.86 0.32
N VAL A 30 -3.45 -7.18 1.46
CA VAL A 30 -2.80 -8.01 2.50
C VAL A 30 -3.01 -9.52 2.29
N ASP A 31 -3.89 -9.90 1.38
CA ASP A 31 -4.19 -11.29 1.02
C ASP A 31 -3.14 -11.91 0.07
N ILE A 32 -2.43 -11.09 -0.70
CA ILE A 32 -1.41 -11.54 -1.66
C ILE A 32 0.01 -11.09 -1.29
N ASN A 33 0.16 -10.15 -0.35
CA ASN A 33 1.47 -9.67 0.11
C ASN A 33 1.83 -10.30 1.45
N SER A 34 3.10 -10.69 1.60
CA SER A 34 3.61 -11.19 2.88
C SER A 34 3.51 -10.14 3.99
N HIS A 35 3.42 -10.58 5.24
CA HIS A 35 3.39 -9.69 6.40
C HIS A 35 4.60 -8.73 6.44
N ASN A 36 5.78 -9.21 6.05
CA ASN A 36 6.98 -8.36 6.01
C ASN A 36 6.91 -7.30 4.91
N ALA A 37 6.38 -7.63 3.73
CA ALA A 37 6.16 -6.66 2.65
C ALA A 37 5.18 -5.56 3.10
N CYS A 38 4.04 -5.94 3.69
CA CYS A 38 3.07 -4.99 4.24
C CYS A 38 3.70 -4.06 5.31
N ARG A 39 4.54 -4.61 6.19
CA ARG A 39 5.27 -3.82 7.19
C ARG A 39 6.22 -2.81 6.54
N MET A 40 7.03 -3.25 5.57
CA MET A 40 7.97 -2.36 4.87
C MET A 40 7.25 -1.25 4.10
N VAL A 41 6.11 -1.55 3.46
CA VAL A 41 5.24 -0.54 2.84
C VAL A 41 4.73 0.46 3.88
N LYS A 42 4.22 -0.02 5.02
CA LYS A 42 3.73 0.86 6.11
C LYS A 42 4.82 1.81 6.58
N GLU A 43 6.03 1.30 6.82
CA GLU A 43 7.18 2.10 7.26
C GLU A 43 7.62 3.12 6.21
N ALA A 44 7.76 2.70 4.95
CA ALA A 44 8.16 3.58 3.84
C ALA A 44 7.14 4.72 3.63
N CYS A 45 5.85 4.41 3.60
CA CYS A 45 4.79 5.41 3.49
C CYS A 45 4.79 6.36 4.69
N LYS A 46 5.02 5.85 5.91
CA LYS A 46 5.14 6.68 7.12
C LYS A 46 6.28 7.68 7.03
N MET A 47 7.47 7.21 6.67
CA MET A 47 8.65 8.07 6.58
C MET A 47 8.51 9.18 5.54
N ARG A 48 7.71 8.95 4.48
CA ARG A 48 7.53 9.90 3.37
C ARG A 48 6.20 10.66 3.42
N ASN A 49 5.41 10.47 4.49
CA ASN A 49 4.08 11.03 4.66
C ASN A 49 3.16 10.77 3.44
N LYS A 50 3.20 9.55 2.90
CA LYS A 50 2.41 9.13 1.74
C LYS A 50 1.14 8.37 2.17
N PRO A 51 -0.04 8.67 1.58
CA PRO A 51 -1.25 7.89 1.81
C PRO A 51 -1.05 6.42 1.43
N CYS A 52 -1.47 5.52 2.32
CA CYS A 52 -1.34 4.07 2.12
C CYS A 52 -2.59 3.33 2.62
N TYR A 53 -3.18 2.52 1.74
CA TYR A 53 -4.41 1.77 2.00
C TYR A 53 -4.13 0.28 2.00
N PHE A 54 -4.33 -0.38 3.14
CA PHE A 54 -4.21 -1.82 3.25
C PHE A 54 -5.53 -2.49 2.90
N LEU A 55 -5.60 -3.09 1.70
CA LEU A 55 -6.82 -3.70 1.20
C LEU A 55 -6.97 -5.12 1.75
N ARG A 56 -8.16 -5.49 2.22
CA ARG A 56 -8.45 -6.84 2.73
C ARG A 56 -8.41 -7.91 1.64
N SER A 57 -8.60 -7.52 0.37
CA SER A 57 -8.39 -8.38 -0.78
C SER A 57 -7.84 -7.60 -1.97
N SER A 58 -7.22 -8.33 -2.90
CA SER A 58 -6.70 -7.86 -4.18
C SER A 58 -7.77 -7.61 -5.25
N GLY A 59 -9.04 -7.89 -4.94
CA GLY A 59 -10.16 -7.78 -5.87
C GLY A 59 -10.62 -6.34 -6.16
N LEU A 60 -11.15 -6.13 -7.36
CA LEU A 60 -11.66 -4.82 -7.82
C LEU A 60 -12.75 -4.24 -6.91
N SER A 61 -13.59 -5.08 -6.30
CA SER A 61 -14.63 -4.62 -5.37
C SER A 61 -14.05 -3.97 -4.11
N ALA A 62 -12.93 -4.49 -3.58
CA ALA A 62 -12.25 -3.90 -2.43
C ALA A 62 -11.60 -2.57 -2.81
N LEU A 63 -10.95 -2.50 -3.98
CA LEU A 63 -10.41 -1.26 -4.52
C LEU A 63 -11.50 -0.20 -4.75
N LYS A 64 -12.61 -0.59 -5.40
CA LYS A 64 -13.74 0.30 -5.67
C LYS A 64 -14.31 0.89 -4.39
N LYS A 65 -14.45 0.12 -3.31
CA LYS A 65 -14.92 0.63 -2.01
C LYS A 65 -14.05 1.77 -1.48
N VAL A 66 -12.72 1.63 -1.55
CA VAL A 66 -11.79 2.68 -1.11
C VAL A 66 -11.83 3.89 -2.04
N MET A 67 -11.95 3.66 -3.35
CA MET A 67 -12.04 4.75 -4.34
C MET A 67 -13.40 5.47 -4.33
N SER A 68 -14.49 4.80 -3.99
CA SER A 68 -15.83 5.42 -3.90
C SER A 68 -16.06 6.10 -2.55
N GLY A 69 -15.39 5.62 -1.50
CA GLY A 69 -15.40 6.23 -0.18
C GLY A 69 -14.08 6.94 0.10
N PHE A 70 -13.66 7.89 -0.74
CA PHE A 70 -12.60 8.88 -0.41
C PHE A 70 -13.07 9.81 0.74
N GLU A 71 -13.57 9.21 1.83
CA GLU A 71 -13.65 9.82 3.13
C GLU A 71 -12.27 9.66 3.79
N PRO A 72 -11.70 10.74 4.34
CA PRO A 72 -10.49 10.67 5.15
C PRO A 72 -10.75 9.73 6.35
N GLY A 73 -10.23 8.50 6.30
CA GLY A 73 -10.37 7.55 7.42
C GLY A 73 -10.60 6.08 7.04
N TYR A 74 -10.97 5.77 5.79
CA TYR A 74 -11.13 4.37 5.38
C TYR A 74 -9.78 3.75 4.97
N GLY A 75 -9.01 3.39 5.98
CA GLY A 75 -7.63 2.93 5.90
C GLY A 75 -6.91 3.60 7.04
N LYS A 76 -6.79 2.89 8.18
CA LYS A 76 -6.21 3.44 9.40
C LYS A 76 -4.92 4.18 9.04
N ILE A 77 -4.94 5.51 9.12
CA ILE A 77 -3.77 6.38 9.03
C ILE A 77 -2.96 6.03 10.27
N TYR A 78 -2.12 5.01 10.14
CA TYR A 78 -1.42 4.36 11.24
C TYR A 78 -2.35 3.73 12.28
N GLY A 79 -2.84 2.53 11.98
CA GLY A 79 -3.38 1.66 13.02
C GLY A 79 -2.28 1.14 13.93
N GLY A 80 -2.44 1.35 15.23
CA GLY A 80 -2.20 0.28 16.21
C GLY A 80 -3.02 -0.95 15.87
#